data_AF-A0A5C9D2Y4-F1
#
_entry.id   AF-A0A5C9D2Y4-F1
#
_cell.length_a   1.000
_cell.length_b   1.000
_cell.length_c   1.000
_cell.angle_alpha   90.00
_cell.angle_beta   90.00
_cell.angle_gamma   90.00
#
_symmetry.space_group_name_H-M   'P 1'
#
loop_
_entity.id
_entity.type
_entity.pdbx_description
1 polymer ?
#
loop_
_entity_poly.entity_id
_entity_poly.type
_entity_poly.pdbx_seq_one_letter_code
_entity_poly.pdbx_strand_id
1 'polypeptide(L)'
;MAQPTITMRRGEELRIRQGHPWVFDNEITRVEGNPLPGGEVRVVDSGGNLLGYGFYNPISKIRARIFSKTASRADGHFFSERFREALEYRRRYFKGESESLRMVFGEADAVPGLIVDRFVDAEKGGSWLSVQFLSLGVDQRKSEIIASLSEVFQPEGIVERSDAPVRALEGLDPVSGIVAGSVPESIIIEENGAKYRVDLVGGQKTGWFLDQRANRAAVARYARGRSVLDVFCNQGGFGILCG
;
A
#
# COMPACT_ATOMS: atom_id res chain seq x y z
N MET A 1 5.74 -18.62 -25.31
CA MET A 1 4.82 -17.63 -25.91
C MET A 1 5.37 -16.24 -25.64
N ALA A 2 5.22 -15.29 -26.56
CA ALA A 2 5.64 -13.91 -26.33
C ALA A 2 4.82 -13.28 -25.18
N GLN A 3 5.45 -12.46 -24.35
CA GLN A 3 4.76 -11.78 -23.24
C GLN A 3 3.70 -10.82 -23.81
N PRO A 4 2.46 -10.82 -23.27
CA PRO A 4 1.43 -9.89 -23.74
C PRO A 4 1.88 -8.43 -23.62
N THR A 5 1.49 -7.60 -24.59
CA THR A 5 2.02 -6.23 -24.74
C THR A 5 0.91 -5.21 -24.93
N ILE A 6 1.00 -4.09 -24.22
CA ILE A 6 0.18 -2.88 -24.39
C ILE A 6 1.02 -1.85 -25.13
N THR A 7 0.51 -1.34 -26.24
CA THR A 7 1.11 -0.20 -26.95
C THR A 7 0.28 1.05 -26.72
N MET A 8 0.94 2.09 -26.20
CA MET A 8 0.34 3.39 -25.97
C MET A 8 0.17 4.21 -27.25
N ARG A 9 -0.81 5.11 -27.24
CA ARG A 9 -0.98 6.16 -28.24
C ARG A 9 0.22 7.10 -28.19
N ARG A 10 0.59 7.62 -29.36
CA ARG A 10 1.71 8.56 -29.50
C ARG A 10 1.44 9.81 -28.65
N GLY A 11 2.39 10.15 -27.78
CA GLY A 11 2.34 11.33 -26.91
C GLY A 11 1.83 11.04 -25.49
N GLU A 12 1.08 9.95 -25.29
CA GLU A 12 0.55 9.57 -23.97
C GLU A 12 1.62 8.93 -23.08
N GLU A 13 2.76 8.51 -23.64
CA GLU A 13 3.86 7.91 -22.88
C GLU A 13 4.64 8.89 -22.01
N LEU A 14 4.49 10.21 -22.24
CA LEU A 14 5.33 11.25 -21.60
C LEU A 14 5.23 11.22 -20.07
N ARG A 15 4.01 11.07 -19.54
CA ARG A 15 3.77 11.00 -18.09
C ARG A 15 4.39 9.75 -17.45
N ILE A 16 4.39 8.63 -18.17
CA ILE A 16 5.05 7.39 -17.71
C ILE A 16 6.56 7.52 -17.72
N ARG A 17 7.13 8.17 -18.74
CA ARG A 17 8.55 8.49 -18.79
C ARG A 17 8.96 9.36 -17.59
N GLN A 18 8.09 10.28 -17.18
CA GLN A 18 8.25 11.13 -15.98
C GLN A 18 7.98 10.40 -14.65
N GLY A 19 7.57 9.14 -14.67
CA GLY A 19 7.41 8.31 -13.48
C GLY A 19 5.97 7.98 -13.08
N HIS A 20 4.96 8.48 -13.81
CA HIS A 20 3.57 8.10 -13.53
C HIS A 20 3.35 6.61 -13.85
N PRO A 21 2.84 5.78 -12.92
CA PRO A 21 2.80 4.33 -13.12
C PRO A 21 1.55 3.82 -13.82
N TRP A 22 0.51 4.64 -13.98
CA TRP A 22 -0.76 4.17 -14.56
C TRP A 22 -0.82 4.38 -16.07
N VAL A 23 -1.34 3.38 -16.78
CA VAL A 23 -1.77 3.44 -18.17
C VAL A 23 -3.30 3.41 -18.18
N PHE A 24 -3.94 4.46 -18.71
CA PHE A 24 -5.41 4.52 -18.77
C PHE A 24 -5.97 3.84 -20.03
N ASP A 25 -7.22 3.40 -19.97
CA ASP A 25 -7.90 2.70 -21.08
C ASP A 25 -7.96 3.53 -22.37
N ASN A 26 -8.14 4.83 -22.26
CA ASN A 26 -8.22 5.79 -23.38
C ASN A 26 -6.86 6.12 -24.02
N GLU A 27 -5.74 5.70 -23.44
CA GLU A 27 -4.38 6.00 -23.91
C GLU A 27 -3.77 4.86 -24.73
N ILE A 28 -4.50 3.76 -24.90
CA ILE A 28 -4.00 2.56 -25.54
C ILE A 28 -4.41 2.54 -27.01
N THR A 29 -3.49 2.10 -27.86
CA THR A 29 -3.73 1.87 -29.30
C THR A 29 -4.04 0.41 -29.55
N ARG A 30 -3.25 -0.50 -28.97
CA ARG A 30 -3.38 -1.95 -29.17
C ARG A 30 -2.97 -2.72 -27.92
N VAL A 31 -3.60 -3.87 -27.73
CA VAL A 31 -3.23 -4.89 -26.74
C VAL A 31 -3.04 -6.20 -27.51
N GLU A 32 -1.86 -6.82 -27.36
CA GLU A 32 -1.44 -7.99 -28.12
C GLU A 32 -1.13 -9.15 -27.15
N GLY A 33 -1.39 -10.38 -27.58
CA GLY A 33 -1.07 -11.59 -26.80
C GLY A 33 -2.10 -11.98 -25.74
N ASN A 34 -3.31 -11.40 -25.75
CA ASN A 34 -4.45 -11.76 -24.90
C ASN A 34 -4.10 -11.87 -23.39
N PRO A 35 -3.68 -10.78 -22.74
CA PRO A 35 -3.34 -10.80 -21.32
C PRO A 35 -4.53 -11.20 -20.45
N LEU A 36 -4.25 -12.06 -19.46
CA LEU A 36 -5.23 -12.43 -18.44
C LEU A 36 -5.46 -11.26 -17.46
N PRO A 37 -6.68 -11.07 -16.91
CA PRO A 37 -6.92 -10.15 -15.81
C PRO A 37 -5.98 -10.43 -14.62
N GLY A 38 -5.27 -9.41 -14.14
CA GLY A 38 -4.24 -9.49 -13.09
C GLY A 38 -2.87 -9.98 -13.58
N GLY A 39 -2.78 -10.38 -14.86
CA GLY A 39 -1.56 -10.85 -15.50
C GLY A 39 -0.53 -9.73 -15.74
N GLU A 40 0.72 -10.13 -15.94
CA GLU A 40 1.83 -9.23 -16.28
C GLU A 40 1.84 -8.90 -17.77
N VAL A 41 1.99 -7.62 -18.09
CA VAL A 41 2.09 -7.11 -19.44
C VAL A 41 3.34 -6.25 -19.62
N ARG A 42 3.90 -6.30 -20.82
CA ARG A 42 4.88 -5.32 -21.28
C ARG A 42 4.15 -4.06 -21.74
N VAL A 43 4.61 -2.89 -21.36
CA VAL A 43 4.07 -1.60 -21.83
C VAL A 43 5.10 -0.92 -22.72
N VAL A 44 4.70 -0.53 -23.93
CA VAL A 44 5.56 0.12 -24.92
C VAL A 44 4.93 1.40 -25.46
N ASP A 45 5.76 2.32 -25.94
CA ASP A 45 5.29 3.49 -26.69
C ASP A 45 4.87 3.14 -28.12
N SER A 46 4.38 4.13 -28.87
CA SER A 46 3.95 3.95 -30.26
C SER A 46 5.06 3.47 -31.22
N GLY A 47 6.34 3.69 -30.87
CA GLY A 47 7.51 3.22 -31.62
C GLY A 47 8.02 1.84 -31.18
N GLY A 48 7.40 1.22 -30.17
CA GLY A 48 7.78 -0.09 -29.63
C GLY A 48 8.85 -0.04 -28.53
N ASN A 49 9.27 1.14 -28.07
CA ASN A 49 10.24 1.26 -26.99
C ASN A 49 9.61 0.86 -25.66
N LEU A 50 10.35 0.11 -24.83
CA LEU A 50 9.88 -0.32 -23.52
C LEU A 50 9.68 0.89 -22.59
N LEU A 51 8.51 0.96 -21.97
CA LEU A 51 8.18 1.90 -20.90
C LEU A 51 8.20 1.22 -19.52
N GLY A 52 7.87 -0.07 -19.47
CA GLY A 52 7.96 -0.90 -18.27
C GLY A 52 7.08 -2.15 -18.34
N TYR A 53 6.89 -2.76 -17.19
CA TYR A 53 6.06 -3.94 -16.96
C TYR A 53 5.00 -3.62 -15.91
N GLY A 54 3.78 -4.08 -16.14
CA GLY A 54 2.65 -3.75 -15.28
C GLY A 54 1.66 -4.89 -15.13
N PHE A 55 0.75 -4.72 -14.17
CA PHE A 55 -0.40 -5.59 -13.99
C PHE A 55 -1.56 -5.09 -14.84
N TYR A 56 -2.16 -5.99 -15.62
CA TYR A 56 -3.27 -5.69 -16.53
C TYR A 56 -4.62 -5.90 -15.85
N ASN A 57 -5.57 -4.98 -16.06
CA ASN A 57 -6.95 -5.15 -15.64
C ASN A 57 -7.92 -4.68 -16.76
N PRO A 58 -8.64 -5.60 -17.46
CA PRO A 58 -9.52 -5.26 -18.57
C PRO A 58 -10.83 -4.55 -18.19
N ILE A 59 -11.15 -4.45 -16.89
CA ILE A 59 -12.35 -3.74 -16.43
C ILE A 59 -12.04 -2.39 -15.77
N SER A 60 -10.84 -2.21 -15.23
CA SER A 60 -10.43 -0.94 -14.59
C SER A 60 -10.16 0.16 -15.62
N LYS A 61 -10.45 1.42 -15.26
CA LYS A 61 -10.02 2.59 -16.05
C LYS A 61 -8.50 2.70 -16.11
N ILE A 62 -7.82 2.28 -15.04
CA ILE A 62 -6.38 2.09 -15.02
C ILE A 62 -6.12 0.71 -15.62
N ARG A 63 -6.01 0.66 -16.96
CA ARG A 63 -5.86 -0.59 -17.72
C ARG A 63 -4.62 -1.35 -17.32
N ALA A 64 -3.53 -0.65 -17.01
CA ALA A 64 -2.36 -1.27 -16.42
C ALA A 64 -1.70 -0.38 -15.37
N ARG A 65 -1.16 -1.00 -14.32
CA ARG A 65 -0.31 -0.35 -13.31
C ARG A 65 1.11 -0.88 -13.45
N ILE A 66 2.03 -0.02 -13.88
CA ILE A 66 3.46 -0.34 -14.04
C ILE A 66 4.07 -0.55 -12.65
N PHE A 67 4.62 -1.73 -12.41
CA PHE A 67 5.33 -2.07 -11.16
C PHE A 67 6.85 -1.98 -11.32
N SER A 68 7.39 -2.08 -12.54
CA SER A 68 8.82 -1.94 -12.78
C SER A 68 9.14 -1.47 -14.18
N LYS A 69 10.28 -0.77 -14.34
CA LYS A 69 10.83 -0.41 -15.66
C LYS A 69 11.75 -1.49 -16.23
N THR A 70 12.23 -2.40 -15.39
CA THR A 70 13.30 -3.36 -15.71
C THR A 70 12.94 -4.80 -15.39
N ALA A 71 12.28 -5.05 -14.26
CA ALA A 71 11.86 -6.38 -13.85
C ALA A 71 10.60 -6.79 -14.62
N SER A 72 10.69 -7.88 -15.39
CA SER A 72 9.58 -8.37 -16.20
C SER A 72 8.58 -9.24 -15.45
N ARG A 73 8.89 -9.59 -14.19
CA ARG A 73 8.14 -10.48 -13.30
C ARG A 73 8.02 -9.82 -11.93
N ALA A 74 6.85 -9.94 -11.31
CA ALA A 74 6.63 -9.55 -9.92
C ALA A 74 6.43 -10.81 -9.07
N ASP A 75 7.54 -11.48 -8.77
CA ASP A 75 7.60 -12.68 -7.94
C ASP A 75 8.01 -12.35 -6.49
N GLY A 76 8.12 -13.37 -5.63
CA GLY A 76 8.56 -13.21 -4.25
C GLY A 76 9.91 -12.49 -4.10
N HIS A 77 10.88 -12.69 -5.00
CA HIS A 77 12.15 -11.96 -4.94
C HIS A 77 11.93 -10.47 -5.19
N PHE A 78 11.19 -10.13 -6.25
CA PHE A 78 10.81 -8.75 -6.55
C PHE A 78 10.14 -8.07 -5.35
N PHE A 79 9.14 -8.71 -4.73
CA PHE A 79 8.44 -8.13 -3.59
C PHE A 79 9.36 -7.95 -2.38
N SER A 80 10.16 -8.95 -2.04
CA SER A 80 11.10 -8.85 -0.92
C SER A 80 12.12 -7.72 -1.14
N GLU A 81 12.61 -7.50 -2.36
CA GLU A 81 13.44 -6.33 -2.68
C GLU A 81 12.70 -5.01 -2.51
N ARG A 82 11.48 -4.88 -3.06
CA ARG A 82 10.67 -3.64 -2.89
C ARG A 82 10.41 -3.33 -1.42
N PHE A 83 10.11 -4.34 -0.61
CA PHE A 83 9.85 -4.16 0.82
C PHE A 83 11.10 -3.77 1.60
N ARG A 84 12.28 -4.32 1.25
CA ARG A 84 13.56 -3.88 1.84
C ARG A 84 13.86 -2.43 1.49
N GLU A 85 13.69 -2.04 0.23
CA GLU A 85 13.88 -0.64 -0.20
C GLU A 85 12.93 0.31 0.56
N ALA A 86 11.66 -0.09 0.68
CA ALA A 86 10.67 0.68 1.42
C ALA A 86 11.03 0.82 2.91
N LEU A 87 11.48 -0.27 3.56
CA LEU A 87 11.97 -0.28 4.94
C LEU A 87 13.18 0.66 5.12
N GLU A 88 14.18 0.53 4.26
CA GLU A 88 15.38 1.37 4.27
C GLU A 88 15.04 2.86 4.10
N TYR A 89 14.06 3.18 3.25
CA TYR A 89 13.58 4.56 3.12
C TYR A 89 13.00 5.09 4.44
N ARG A 90 12.16 4.32 5.14
CA ARG A 90 11.58 4.75 6.44
C ARG A 90 12.66 4.90 7.52
N ARG A 91 13.66 4.01 7.54
CA ARG A 91 14.79 4.07 8.50
C ARG A 91 15.59 5.38 8.42
N ARG A 92 15.57 6.08 7.27
CA ARG A 92 16.27 7.38 7.12
C ARG A 92 15.59 8.54 7.85
N TYR A 93 14.28 8.45 8.08
CA TYR A 93 13.47 9.59 8.56
C TYR A 93 12.77 9.31 9.90
N PHE A 94 12.62 8.04 10.29
CA PHE A 94 11.91 7.64 11.49
C PHE A 94 12.82 6.86 12.43
N LYS A 95 12.44 6.79 13.72
CA LYS A 95 13.26 6.17 14.79
C LYS A 95 13.37 4.64 14.71
N GLY A 96 13.06 4.04 13.56
CA GLY A 96 13.32 2.63 13.27
C GLY A 96 12.11 1.72 13.50
N GLU A 97 12.37 0.53 14.03
CA GLU A 97 11.42 -0.58 14.12
C GLU A 97 10.42 -0.45 15.26
N SER A 98 10.63 0.48 16.19
CA SER A 98 9.75 0.73 17.33
C SER A 98 8.54 1.59 17.02
N GLU A 99 8.44 2.15 15.81
CA GLU A 99 7.36 3.06 15.44
C GLU A 99 6.31 2.39 14.53
N SER A 100 5.05 2.69 14.84
CA SER A 100 3.92 2.41 13.96
C SER A 100 3.95 3.36 12.75
N LEU A 101 4.03 2.80 11.55
CA LEU A 101 4.33 3.53 10.31
C LEU A 101 3.71 2.84 9.09
N ARG A 102 3.40 3.62 8.06
CA ARG A 102 3.11 3.07 6.73
C ARG A 102 4.41 2.58 6.08
N MET A 103 4.53 1.26 5.95
CA MET A 103 5.69 0.60 5.39
C MET A 103 5.65 0.55 3.86
N VAL A 104 4.47 0.41 3.26
CA VAL A 104 4.29 0.41 1.79
C VAL A 104 3.09 1.28 1.45
N PHE A 105 3.27 2.21 0.50
CA PHE A 105 2.27 3.15 0.02
C PHE A 105 2.08 3.06 -1.50
N GLY A 106 1.66 1.87 -1.93
CA GLY A 106 1.25 1.58 -3.30
C GLY A 106 2.35 1.89 -4.32
N GLU A 107 1.97 2.69 -5.30
CA GLU A 107 2.80 3.18 -6.39
C GLU A 107 4.08 3.88 -5.92
N ALA A 108 4.04 4.60 -4.80
CA ALA A 108 5.19 5.34 -4.28
C ALA A 108 6.34 4.42 -3.85
N ASP A 109 6.03 3.17 -3.52
CA ASP A 109 6.98 2.12 -3.14
C ASP A 109 7.08 1.02 -4.20
N ALA A 110 6.69 1.33 -5.45
CA ALA A 110 6.74 0.42 -6.59
C ALA A 110 5.96 -0.90 -6.42
N VAL A 111 4.91 -0.91 -5.60
CA VAL A 111 3.96 -2.02 -5.50
C VAL A 111 2.52 -1.50 -5.67
N PRO A 112 2.10 -1.16 -6.92
CA PRO A 112 0.87 -0.43 -7.19
C PRO A 112 -0.40 -1.10 -6.63
N GLY A 113 -1.12 -0.36 -5.80
CA GLY A 113 -2.32 -0.85 -5.12
C GLY A 113 -2.08 -1.70 -3.88
N LEU A 114 -0.86 -1.79 -3.34
CA LEU A 114 -0.60 -2.41 -2.03
C LEU A 114 -0.40 -1.33 -0.95
N ILE A 115 -1.16 -1.42 0.15
CA ILE A 115 -0.92 -0.63 1.35
C ILE A 115 -0.48 -1.57 2.46
N VAL A 116 0.59 -1.22 3.19
CA VAL A 116 1.05 -1.95 4.37
C VAL A 116 1.30 -0.96 5.49
N ASP A 117 0.50 -1.04 6.54
CA ASP A 117 0.68 -0.29 7.78
C ASP A 117 1.26 -1.25 8.85
N ARG A 118 2.38 -0.86 9.47
CA ARG A 118 2.97 -1.58 10.60
C ARG A 118 2.52 -0.93 11.89
N PHE A 119 2.15 -1.76 12.86
CA PHE A 119 1.82 -1.36 14.20
C PHE A 119 2.69 -2.08 15.22
N VAL A 120 3.26 -1.31 16.13
CA VAL A 120 4.19 -1.80 17.15
C VAL A 120 3.58 -1.54 18.52
N ASP A 121 3.49 -2.58 19.35
CA ASP A 121 2.97 -2.43 20.71
C ASP A 121 4.05 -1.83 21.62
N ALA A 122 3.73 -0.67 22.20
CA ALA A 122 4.61 0.13 23.03
C ALA A 122 4.73 -0.40 24.47
N GLU A 123 3.93 -1.39 24.87
CA GLU A 123 3.90 -1.93 26.24
C GLU A 123 4.37 -3.38 26.30
N LYS A 124 3.84 -4.23 25.41
CA LYS A 124 4.11 -5.67 25.37
C LYS A 124 5.19 -6.05 24.37
N GLY A 125 5.56 -5.12 23.48
CA GLY A 125 6.41 -5.41 22.33
C GLY A 125 5.68 -6.24 21.26
N GLY A 126 6.39 -6.53 20.18
CA GLY A 126 5.83 -7.18 19.00
C GLY A 126 5.35 -6.18 17.95
N SER A 127 5.19 -6.69 16.72
CA SER A 127 4.80 -5.90 15.55
C SER A 127 3.82 -6.68 14.69
N TRP A 128 2.79 -6.00 14.20
CA TRP A 128 1.76 -6.55 13.33
C TRP A 128 1.63 -5.70 12.07
N LEU A 129 1.21 -6.32 10.98
CA LEU A 129 0.93 -5.62 9.73
C LEU A 129 -0.57 -5.62 9.44
N SER A 130 -1.11 -4.47 9.06
CA SER A 130 -2.38 -4.37 8.35
C SER A 130 -2.11 -4.14 6.87
N VAL A 131 -2.68 -4.98 6.01
CA VAL A 131 -2.46 -4.94 4.57
C VAL A 131 -3.76 -4.66 3.83
N GLN A 132 -3.67 -3.88 2.75
CA GLN A 132 -4.77 -3.72 1.80
C GLN A 132 -4.27 -4.02 0.40
N PHE A 133 -4.95 -4.96 -0.26
CA PHE A 133 -4.79 -5.23 -1.67
C PHE A 133 -5.87 -4.44 -2.39
N LEU A 134 -5.51 -3.42 -3.16
CA LEU A 134 -6.45 -2.48 -3.77
C LEU A 134 -6.46 -2.54 -5.29
N SER A 135 -5.62 -3.39 -5.89
CA SER A 135 -5.60 -3.64 -7.34
C SER A 135 -5.59 -5.13 -7.64
N LEU A 136 -6.15 -5.52 -8.79
CA LEU A 136 -6.25 -6.93 -9.19
C LEU A 136 -4.90 -7.66 -9.24
N GLY A 137 -3.85 -6.96 -9.68
CA GLY A 137 -2.51 -7.54 -9.82
C GLY A 137 -1.88 -7.99 -8.51
N VAL A 138 -2.02 -7.17 -7.45
CA VAL A 138 -1.51 -7.50 -6.11
C VAL A 138 -2.45 -8.47 -5.38
N ASP A 139 -3.76 -8.39 -5.61
CA ASP A 139 -4.74 -9.32 -5.01
C ASP A 139 -4.50 -10.77 -5.44
N GLN A 140 -4.20 -11.01 -6.72
CA GLN A 140 -3.85 -12.35 -7.22
C GLN A 140 -2.50 -12.88 -6.72
N ARG A 141 -1.64 -12.00 -6.17
CA ARG A 141 -0.30 -12.33 -5.66
C ARG A 141 -0.21 -12.31 -4.14
N LYS A 142 -1.35 -12.32 -3.44
CA LYS A 142 -1.43 -12.28 -1.98
C LYS A 142 -0.46 -13.24 -1.29
N SER A 143 -0.46 -14.50 -1.70
CA SER A 143 0.38 -15.53 -1.05
C SER A 143 1.87 -15.19 -1.13
N GLU A 144 2.36 -14.76 -2.30
CA GLU A 144 3.75 -14.35 -2.48
C GLU A 144 4.07 -13.08 -1.70
N ILE A 145 3.19 -12.07 -1.77
CA ILE A 145 3.34 -10.82 -1.03
C ILE A 145 3.38 -11.07 0.48
N ILE A 146 2.45 -11.87 1.03
CA ILE A 146 2.39 -12.21 2.46
C ILE A 146 3.65 -12.95 2.91
N ALA A 147 4.18 -13.85 2.08
CA ALA A 147 5.43 -14.53 2.36
C ALA A 147 6.61 -13.54 2.40
N SER A 148 6.72 -12.65 1.40
CA SER A 148 7.76 -11.61 1.35
C SER A 148 7.65 -10.59 2.49
N LEU A 149 6.43 -10.23 2.90
CA LEU A 149 6.20 -9.37 4.07
C LEU A 149 6.68 -10.07 5.36
N SER A 150 6.37 -11.36 5.51
CA SER A 150 6.81 -12.16 6.64
C SER A 150 8.34 -12.28 6.70
N GLU A 151 8.99 -12.47 5.54
CA GLU A 151 10.44 -12.53 5.42
C GLU A 151 11.11 -11.22 5.82
N VAL A 152 10.62 -10.09 5.30
CA VAL A 152 11.30 -8.79 5.43
C VAL A 152 10.97 -8.07 6.74
N PHE A 153 9.71 -8.11 7.18
CA PHE A 153 9.26 -7.37 8.35
C PHE A 153 9.13 -8.22 9.62
N GLN A 154 9.16 -9.55 9.49
CA GLN A 154 9.08 -10.51 10.60
C GLN A 154 7.97 -10.18 11.63
N PRO A 155 6.71 -9.94 11.21
CA PRO A 155 5.64 -9.59 12.12
C PRO A 155 5.12 -10.82 12.88
N GLU A 156 4.54 -10.58 14.05
CA GLU A 156 3.82 -11.58 14.85
C GLU A 156 2.50 -12.03 14.19
N GLY A 157 1.94 -11.18 13.35
CA GLY A 157 0.75 -11.48 12.55
C GLY A 157 0.44 -10.43 11.50
N ILE A 158 -0.38 -10.82 10.53
CA ILE A 158 -0.80 -9.99 9.41
C ILE A 158 -2.33 -10.07 9.30
N VAL A 159 -2.98 -8.91 9.28
CA VAL A 159 -4.42 -8.76 9.03
C VAL A 159 -4.65 -8.11 7.67
N GLU A 160 -5.48 -8.72 6.84
CA GLU A 160 -6.00 -8.09 5.63
C GLU A 160 -7.20 -7.20 5.97
N ARG A 161 -7.16 -5.95 5.48
CA ARG A 161 -8.22 -4.94 5.57
C ARG A 161 -8.54 -4.39 4.17
N SER A 162 -8.78 -5.31 3.24
CA SER A 162 -9.18 -5.01 1.87
C SER A 162 -10.71 -4.81 1.78
N ASP A 163 -11.27 -3.98 2.66
CA ASP A 163 -12.70 -3.66 2.74
C ASP A 163 -13.05 -2.31 2.09
N ALA A 164 -12.07 -1.67 1.43
CA ALA A 164 -12.24 -0.39 0.78
C ALA A 164 -13.14 -0.48 -0.47
N PRO A 165 -14.14 0.42 -0.64
CA PRO A 165 -15.04 0.41 -1.80
C PRO A 165 -14.35 0.52 -3.17
N VAL A 166 -13.13 1.08 -3.21
CA VAL A 166 -12.34 1.22 -4.43
C VAL A 166 -12.04 -0.13 -5.12
N ARG A 167 -12.06 -1.25 -4.37
CA ARG A 167 -11.86 -2.61 -4.93
C ARG A 167 -12.93 -2.99 -5.95
N ALA A 168 -14.14 -2.46 -5.84
CA ALA A 168 -15.19 -2.69 -6.82
C ALA A 168 -14.80 -2.17 -8.22
N LEU A 169 -14.00 -1.09 -8.30
CA LEU A 169 -13.47 -0.55 -9.57
C LEU A 169 -12.44 -1.49 -10.22
N GLU A 170 -11.90 -2.43 -9.45
CA GLU A 170 -10.95 -3.46 -9.91
C GLU A 170 -11.63 -4.83 -10.09
N GLY A 171 -12.96 -4.91 -9.85
CA GLY A 171 -13.76 -6.15 -9.90
C GLY A 171 -13.48 -7.11 -8.77
N LEU A 172 -13.13 -6.58 -7.60
CA LEU A 172 -12.76 -7.35 -6.42
C LEU A 172 -13.78 -7.16 -5.31
N ASP A 173 -14.15 -8.26 -4.65
CA ASP A 173 -14.99 -8.22 -3.46
C ASP A 173 -14.20 -7.73 -2.22
N PRO A 174 -14.88 -7.13 -1.23
CA PRO A 174 -14.29 -6.82 0.06
C PRO A 174 -13.77 -8.08 0.77
N VAL A 175 -12.58 -8.00 1.35
CA VAL A 175 -11.98 -9.09 2.15
C VAL A 175 -11.39 -8.51 3.42
N SER A 176 -11.63 -9.18 4.55
CA SER A 176 -11.01 -8.85 5.84
C SER A 176 -10.76 -10.12 6.63
N GLY A 177 -9.65 -10.16 7.37
CA GLY A 177 -9.32 -11.29 8.25
C GLY A 177 -7.83 -11.45 8.52
N ILE A 178 -7.50 -12.30 9.48
CA ILE A 178 -6.11 -12.66 9.77
C ILE A 178 -5.61 -13.59 8.67
N VAL A 179 -4.48 -13.24 8.04
CA VAL A 179 -3.90 -13.98 6.90
C VAL A 179 -2.56 -14.64 7.22
N ALA A 180 -1.90 -14.25 8.31
CA ALA A 180 -0.70 -14.91 8.83
C ALA A 180 -0.53 -14.66 10.33
N GLY A 181 0.09 -15.62 11.03
CA GLY A 181 0.45 -15.49 12.45
C GLY A 181 -0.76 -15.31 13.38
N SER A 182 -0.56 -14.58 14.46
CA SER A 182 -1.59 -14.28 15.46
C SER A 182 -1.70 -12.77 15.69
N VAL A 183 -2.92 -12.27 15.76
CA VAL A 183 -3.19 -10.84 15.96
C VAL A 183 -4.01 -10.70 17.25
N PRO A 184 -3.54 -9.93 18.25
CA PRO A 184 -4.32 -9.66 19.45
C PRO A 184 -5.54 -8.80 19.11
N GLU A 185 -6.56 -8.85 19.97
CA GLU A 185 -7.77 -8.02 19.84
C GLU A 185 -7.44 -6.52 19.80
N SER A 186 -6.44 -6.09 20.58
CA SER A 186 -5.95 -4.72 20.54
C SER A 186 -4.52 -4.63 21.04
N ILE A 187 -3.84 -3.58 20.61
CA ILE A 187 -2.48 -3.20 21.01
C ILE A 187 -2.46 -1.76 21.46
N ILE A 188 -1.42 -1.38 22.21
CA ILE A 188 -1.15 0.02 22.54
C ILE A 188 -0.02 0.52 21.66
N ILE A 189 -0.30 1.46 20.76
CA ILE A 189 0.76 2.12 19.98
C ILE A 189 1.17 3.42 20.67
N GLU A 190 2.41 3.85 20.45
CA GLU A 190 2.87 5.18 20.82
C GLU A 190 3.11 6.03 19.57
N GLU A 191 2.54 7.23 19.55
CA GLU A 191 2.76 8.20 18.47
C GLU A 191 2.83 9.61 19.06
N ASN A 192 3.90 10.35 18.73
CA ASN A 192 4.14 11.72 19.21
C ASN A 192 4.13 11.86 20.75
N GLY A 193 4.50 10.80 21.47
CA GLY A 193 4.54 10.77 22.95
C GLY A 193 3.18 10.49 23.61
N ALA A 194 2.13 10.24 22.83
CA ALA A 194 0.84 9.79 23.33
C ALA A 194 0.61 8.32 22.99
N LYS A 195 -0.12 7.62 23.86
CA LYS A 195 -0.47 6.21 23.71
C LYS A 195 -1.90 6.05 23.22
N TYR A 196 -2.12 5.15 22.27
CA TYR A 196 -3.43 4.89 21.68
C TYR A 196 -3.71 3.39 21.65
N ARG A 197 -4.92 3.01 22.07
CA ARG A 197 -5.40 1.64 21.91
C ARG A 197 -5.94 1.47 20.50
N VAL A 198 -5.37 0.52 19.76
CA VAL A 198 -5.74 0.23 18.36
C VAL A 198 -6.29 -1.19 18.27
N ASP A 199 -7.46 -1.32 17.66
CA ASP A 199 -8.04 -2.59 17.24
C ASP A 199 -7.72 -2.83 15.76
N LEU A 200 -6.90 -3.84 15.49
CA LEU A 200 -6.45 -4.18 14.13
C LEU A 200 -7.48 -5.00 13.35
N VAL A 201 -8.40 -5.68 14.04
CA VAL A 201 -9.35 -6.63 13.45
C VAL A 201 -10.74 -6.03 13.28
N GLY A 202 -11.29 -5.42 14.33
CA GLY A 202 -12.62 -4.80 14.37
C GLY A 202 -12.62 -3.28 14.16
N GLY A 203 -11.46 -2.61 14.24
CA GLY A 203 -11.36 -1.16 14.07
C GLY A 203 -11.72 -0.67 12.66
N GLN A 204 -12.02 0.62 12.48
CA GLN A 204 -12.23 1.18 11.14
C GLN A 204 -10.92 1.25 10.34
N LYS A 205 -10.97 0.93 9.03
CA LYS A 205 -9.83 0.89 8.09
C LYS A 205 -8.74 -0.09 8.54
N THR A 206 -7.46 0.33 8.57
CA THR A 206 -6.32 -0.48 9.03
C THR A 206 -6.16 -0.50 10.55
N GLY A 207 -7.11 0.09 11.29
CA GLY A 207 -7.10 0.21 12.75
C GLY A 207 -6.78 1.62 13.24
N TRP A 208 -5.85 2.34 12.59
CA TRP A 208 -5.44 3.69 12.99
C TRP A 208 -4.93 4.54 11.81
N PHE A 209 -5.23 5.83 11.85
CA PHE A 209 -4.88 6.80 10.80
C PHE A 209 -3.44 7.32 10.94
N LEU A 210 -2.47 6.55 10.45
CA LEU A 210 -1.04 6.92 10.51
C LEU A 210 -0.68 8.14 9.63
N ASP A 211 -1.48 8.42 8.59
CA ASP A 211 -1.33 9.59 7.71
C ASP A 211 -1.53 10.93 8.44
N GLN A 212 -2.32 10.94 9.51
CA GLN A 212 -2.59 12.12 10.33
C GLN A 212 -1.51 12.39 11.41
N ARG A 213 -0.44 11.56 11.50
CA ARG A 213 0.61 11.69 12.52
C ARG A 213 1.22 13.10 12.59
N ALA A 214 1.61 13.64 11.45
CA ALA A 214 2.23 14.97 11.38
C ALA A 214 1.23 16.09 11.70
N ASN A 215 -0.03 15.94 11.28
CA ASN A 215 -1.09 16.90 11.55
C ASN A 215 -1.45 16.93 13.03
N ARG A 216 -1.56 15.77 13.69
CA ARG A 216 -1.74 15.68 15.14
C ARG A 216 -0.62 16.41 15.88
N ALA A 217 0.64 16.13 15.54
CA ALA A 217 1.79 16.81 16.14
C ALA A 217 1.75 18.34 15.90
N ALA A 218 1.37 18.78 14.70
CA ALA A 218 1.27 20.19 14.37
C ALA A 218 0.18 20.90 15.19
N VAL A 219 -1.02 20.31 15.27
CA VAL A 219 -2.15 20.89 16.02
C VAL A 219 -1.84 20.98 17.51
N ALA A 220 -1.20 19.97 18.10
CA ALA A 220 -0.84 19.94 19.52
C ALA A 220 0.02 21.16 19.94
N ARG A 221 0.87 21.66 19.04
CA ARG A 221 1.70 22.87 19.30
C ARG A 221 0.86 24.13 19.51
N TYR A 222 -0.33 24.21 18.91
CA TYR A 222 -1.25 25.34 19.03
C TYR A 222 -2.26 25.18 20.17
N ALA A 223 -2.42 23.97 20.70
CA ALA A 223 -3.42 23.63 21.71
C ALA A 223 -3.01 23.99 23.15
N ARG A 224 -1.72 24.16 23.43
CA ARG A 224 -1.19 24.31 24.79
C ARG A 224 -1.87 25.45 25.56
N GLY A 225 -2.49 25.11 26.69
CA GLY A 225 -3.16 26.06 27.58
C GLY A 225 -4.50 26.58 27.05
N ARG A 226 -5.11 25.89 26.07
CA ARG A 226 -6.39 26.28 25.46
C ARG A 226 -7.43 25.17 25.62
N SER A 227 -8.69 25.55 25.51
CA SER A 227 -9.78 24.60 25.32
C SER A 227 -9.86 24.22 23.83
N VAL A 228 -9.86 22.92 23.54
CA VAL A 228 -9.89 22.37 22.18
C VAL A 228 -11.14 21.52 22.01
N LEU A 229 -11.80 21.63 20.85
CA LEU A 229 -12.90 20.78 20.44
C LEU A 229 -12.46 19.91 19.26
N ASP A 230 -12.44 18.59 19.46
CA ASP A 230 -12.14 17.60 18.41
C ASP A 230 -13.46 17.07 17.82
N VAL A 231 -13.86 17.59 16.65
CA VAL A 231 -15.09 17.19 15.95
C VAL A 231 -14.76 16.09 14.94
N PHE A 232 -15.60 15.04 14.87
CA PHE A 232 -15.33 13.81 14.10
C PHE A 232 -14.06 13.09 14.59
N CYS A 233 -13.89 13.08 15.92
CA CYS A 233 -12.66 12.66 16.59
C CYS A 233 -12.26 11.19 16.37
N ASN A 234 -13.17 10.34 15.89
CA ASN A 234 -12.96 8.89 15.77
C ASN A 234 -12.48 8.30 17.12
N GLN A 235 -11.21 7.89 17.22
CA GLN A 235 -10.60 7.37 18.44
C GLN A 235 -9.96 8.47 19.32
N GLY A 236 -10.23 9.74 19.04
CA GLY A 236 -9.76 10.89 19.83
C GLY A 236 -8.31 11.31 19.55
N GLY A 237 -7.76 10.96 18.38
CA GLY A 237 -6.32 11.15 18.12
C GLY A 237 -5.83 12.60 18.23
N PHE A 238 -6.63 13.59 17.84
CA PHE A 238 -6.28 14.99 18.03
C PHE A 238 -6.52 15.42 19.47
N GLY A 239 -7.69 15.10 20.04
CA GLY A 239 -8.05 15.45 21.41
C GLY A 239 -7.04 14.95 22.45
N ILE A 240 -6.64 13.67 22.38
CA ILE A 240 -5.68 13.06 23.31
C ILE A 240 -4.32 13.75 23.26
N LEU A 241 -3.80 14.05 22.07
CA LEU A 241 -2.48 14.69 21.94
C LEU A 241 -2.49 16.18 22.34
N CYS A 242 -3.64 16.83 22.23
CA CYS A 242 -3.81 18.25 22.56
C CYS A 242 -4.07 18.52 24.04
N GLY A 243 -4.59 17.53 24.77
CA GLY A 243 -4.84 17.59 26.22
C GLY A 243 -3.58 17.36 27.03
#